data_AF-A0A2S8FAG2-F1
#
_entry.id   AF-A0A2S8FAG2-F1
#
_cell.length_a   1.000
_cell.length_b   1.000
_cell.length_c   1.000
_cell.angle_alpha   90.00
_cell.angle_beta   90.00
_cell.angle_gamma   90.00
#
_symmetry.space_group_name_H-M   'P 1'
#
loop_
_entity.id
_entity.type
_entity.pdbx_description
1 polymer ?
#
loop_
_entity_poly.entity_id
_entity_poly.type
_entity_poly.pdbx_seq_one_letter_code
_entity_poly.pdbx_strand_id
1 'polypeptide(L)'
;MSTDPLNEPDLEVLNVTTTQFHLIHLLGLMTALGILAAIFAPAIRALESENATVVQFLVGCQLAVMTGGYFYGSYRRRKGLEGSGARLGQSVTRSPALQYFINTLMIGGMSVACLAIAAMSLRETSETIQVFPVRLVYNNFVAAFISVPFLLHISWRRHVGGVEFFEHGIAMTPMKLTPWDLVTVQPSEKNSDGIELLVTTTGRHPRQYTVAVVVSPALRSYLLKHHSRPDHPDEEAPLKRGMLFDP
;
A
#
# COMPACT_ATOMS: atom_id res chain seq x y z
N MET A 1 33.62 -10.44 13.92
CA MET A 1 35.02 -10.45 13.46
C MET A 1 35.02 -10.85 11.99
N SER A 2 35.56 -9.96 11.15
CA SER A 2 35.89 -10.09 9.71
C SER A 2 34.87 -10.74 8.78
N THR A 3 33.99 -9.94 8.19
CA THR A 3 33.38 -10.25 6.89
C THR A 3 33.89 -9.24 5.87
N ASP A 4 34.51 -9.78 4.83
CA ASP A 4 35.01 -9.08 3.66
C ASP A 4 33.95 -8.13 3.09
N PRO A 5 34.16 -6.81 3.04
CA PRO A 5 33.17 -5.85 2.52
C PRO A 5 33.02 -5.89 1.00
N LEU A 6 33.78 -6.76 0.31
CA LEU A 6 33.87 -6.80 -1.16
C LEU A 6 32.96 -7.84 -1.82
N ASN A 7 32.21 -8.63 -1.04
CA ASN A 7 31.37 -9.72 -1.56
C ASN A 7 29.95 -9.72 -0.94
N GLU A 8 29.54 -8.60 -0.37
CA GLU A 8 28.11 -8.40 -0.10
C GLU A 8 27.43 -8.32 -1.48
N PRO A 9 26.37 -9.11 -1.74
CA PRO A 9 25.53 -8.80 -2.87
C PRO A 9 25.08 -7.37 -2.62
N ASP A 10 25.52 -6.45 -3.47
CA ASP A 10 24.86 -5.15 -3.63
C ASP A 10 23.41 -5.52 -3.97
N LEU A 11 22.59 -5.74 -2.94
CA LEU A 11 21.23 -5.29 -2.98
C LEU A 11 21.44 -3.86 -3.39
N GLU A 12 21.14 -3.56 -4.65
CA GLU A 12 20.77 -2.22 -5.04
C GLU A 12 19.77 -1.84 -3.97
N VAL A 13 20.28 -1.16 -2.92
CA VAL A 13 19.51 -0.49 -1.91
C VAL A 13 18.57 0.24 -2.80
N LEU A 14 17.31 -0.20 -2.80
CA LEU A 14 16.32 0.30 -3.73
C LEU A 14 16.25 1.74 -3.29
N ASN A 15 17.07 2.55 -3.93
CA ASN A 15 17.24 3.94 -3.67
C ASN A 15 15.98 4.38 -4.36
N VAL A 16 14.88 4.30 -3.60
CA VAL A 16 13.56 4.71 -4.01
C VAL A 16 13.72 6.21 -4.08
N THR A 17 14.45 6.67 -5.10
CA THR A 17 14.40 8.01 -5.62
C THR A 17 12.91 8.21 -5.76
N THR A 18 12.39 9.12 -4.94
CA THR A 18 11.03 9.62 -5.01
C THR A 18 10.69 9.68 -6.47
N THR A 19 9.75 8.83 -6.90
CA THR A 19 9.52 8.62 -8.32
C THR A 19 9.29 9.99 -8.92
N GLN A 20 10.24 10.48 -9.72
CA GLN A 20 10.03 11.73 -10.41
C GLN A 20 8.77 11.51 -11.22
N PHE A 21 7.75 12.34 -10.98
CA PHE A 21 6.51 12.25 -11.70
C PHE A 21 6.84 12.54 -13.16
N HIS A 22 7.01 11.48 -13.97
CA HIS A 22 7.43 11.68 -15.35
C HIS A 22 6.33 12.43 -16.08
N LEU A 23 6.71 13.28 -17.03
CA LEU A 23 5.79 14.10 -17.83
C LEU A 23 4.65 13.26 -18.44
N ILE A 24 4.94 12.01 -18.85
CA ILE A 24 3.95 11.08 -19.41
C ILE A 24 2.85 10.70 -18.41
N HIS A 25 3.17 10.55 -17.12
CA HIS A 25 2.17 10.26 -16.09
C HIS A 25 1.28 11.48 -15.83
N LEU A 26 1.87 12.69 -15.87
CA LEU A 26 1.10 13.93 -15.76
C LEU A 26 0.19 14.13 -16.98
N LEU A 27 0.70 13.89 -18.19
CA LEU A 27 -0.06 13.97 -19.43
C LEU A 27 -1.23 12.98 -19.43
N GLY A 28 -0.97 11.73 -19.02
CA GLY A 28 -1.99 10.70 -18.88
C GLY A 28 -3.07 11.08 -17.85
N LEU A 29 -2.67 11.61 -16.70
CA LEU A 29 -3.60 12.10 -15.68
C LEU A 29 -4.45 13.27 -16.19
N MET A 30 -3.83 14.29 -16.79
CA MET A 30 -4.56 15.44 -17.35
C MET A 30 -5.50 15.02 -18.47
N THR A 31 -5.10 14.08 -19.32
CA THR A 31 -5.96 13.53 -20.39
C THR A 31 -7.16 12.79 -19.80
N ALA A 32 -6.94 11.93 -18.80
CA ALA A 32 -8.03 11.22 -18.11
C ALA A 32 -8.99 12.20 -17.42
N LEU A 33 -8.47 13.23 -16.75
CA LEU A 33 -9.27 14.30 -16.15
C LEU A 33 -10.05 15.09 -17.20
N GLY A 34 -9.45 15.37 -18.37
CA GLY A 34 -10.11 16.03 -19.49
C GLY A 34 -11.26 15.20 -20.07
N ILE A 35 -11.06 13.89 -20.26
CA ILE A 35 -12.10 12.96 -20.72
C ILE A 35 -13.24 12.91 -19.70
N LEU A 36 -12.92 12.75 -18.41
CA LEU A 36 -13.92 12.76 -17.34
C LEU A 36 -14.69 14.09 -17.34
N ALA A 37 -13.99 15.23 -17.39
CA ALA A 37 -14.63 16.53 -17.46
C ALA A 37 -15.55 16.67 -18.68
N ALA A 38 -15.14 16.17 -19.84
CA ALA A 38 -15.97 16.18 -21.05
C ALA A 38 -17.23 15.31 -20.93
N ILE A 39 -17.12 14.12 -20.31
CA ILE A 39 -18.27 13.23 -20.05
C ILE A 39 -19.24 13.87 -19.05
N PHE A 40 -18.72 14.56 -18.03
CA PHE A 40 -19.53 15.20 -17.00
C PHE A 40 -20.04 16.60 -17.37
N ALA A 41 -19.44 17.27 -18.36
CA ALA A 41 -19.83 18.63 -18.75
C ALA A 41 -21.33 18.74 -19.12
N PRO A 42 -21.93 17.82 -19.89
CA PRO A 42 -23.36 17.84 -20.19
C PRO A 42 -24.23 17.72 -18.93
N ALA A 43 -23.85 16.82 -18.02
CA ALA A 43 -24.58 16.61 -16.77
C ALA A 43 -24.52 17.86 -15.87
N ILE A 44 -23.36 18.54 -15.81
CA ILE A 44 -23.21 19.79 -15.06
C ILE A 44 -24.00 20.93 -15.71
N ARG A 45 -24.02 21.02 -17.04
CA ARG A 45 -24.79 22.06 -17.75
C ARG A 45 -26.31 21.90 -17.64
N ALA A 46 -26.78 20.68 -17.40
CA ALA A 46 -28.19 20.38 -17.19
C ALA A 46 -28.66 20.67 -15.75
N LEU A 47 -27.75 21.00 -14.83
CA LEU A 47 -28.10 21.33 -13.45
C LEU A 47 -28.62 22.76 -13.33
N GLU A 48 -29.69 22.94 -12.56
CA GLU A 48 -30.13 24.24 -12.09
C GLU A 48 -29.06 24.90 -11.22
N SER A 49 -29.00 26.24 -11.21
CA SER A 49 -27.92 27.00 -10.56
C SER A 49 -27.76 26.72 -9.05
N GLU A 50 -28.87 26.45 -8.35
CA GLU A 50 -28.87 26.07 -6.93
C GLU A 50 -28.20 24.71 -6.73
N ASN A 51 -28.53 23.73 -7.58
CA ASN A 51 -27.94 22.39 -7.54
C ASN A 51 -26.46 22.41 -7.92
N ALA A 52 -26.06 23.26 -8.87
CA ALA A 52 -24.66 23.42 -9.25
C ALA A 52 -23.78 23.85 -8.06
N THR A 53 -24.29 24.75 -7.21
CA THR A 53 -23.59 25.22 -6.01
C THR A 53 -23.41 24.09 -4.98
N VAL A 54 -24.45 23.27 -4.78
CA VAL A 54 -24.38 22.10 -3.89
C VAL A 54 -23.35 21.09 -4.39
N VAL A 55 -23.34 20.78 -5.70
CA VAL A 55 -22.36 19.87 -6.30
C VAL A 55 -20.93 20.41 -6.15
N GLN A 56 -20.70 21.70 -6.41
CA GLN A 56 -19.39 22.31 -6.22
C GLN A 56 -18.92 22.23 -4.76
N PHE A 57 -19.80 22.50 -3.80
CA PHE A 57 -19.50 22.37 -2.37
C PHE A 57 -19.11 20.93 -2.01
N LEU A 58 -19.84 19.94 -2.51
CA LEU A 58 -19.57 18.53 -2.28
C LEU A 58 -18.22 18.09 -2.85
N VAL A 59 -17.92 18.47 -4.09
CA VAL A 59 -16.62 18.20 -4.71
C VAL A 59 -15.50 18.89 -3.92
N GLY A 60 -15.70 20.13 -3.50
CA GLY A 60 -14.74 20.87 -2.68
C GLY A 60 -14.48 20.19 -1.33
N CYS A 61 -15.52 19.76 -0.64
CA CYS A 61 -15.43 19.01 0.61
C CYS A 61 -14.67 17.69 0.41
N GLN A 62 -14.98 16.94 -0.65
CA GLN A 62 -14.30 15.70 -1.01
C GLN A 62 -12.80 15.92 -1.22
N LEU A 63 -12.44 16.90 -2.04
CA LEU A 63 -11.05 17.25 -2.31
C LEU A 63 -10.32 17.67 -1.02
N ALA A 64 -10.96 18.46 -0.16
CA ALA A 64 -10.38 18.88 1.11
C ALA A 64 -10.11 17.70 2.05
N VAL A 65 -11.07 16.77 2.19
CA VAL A 65 -10.93 15.56 3.03
C VAL A 65 -9.85 14.64 2.48
N MET A 66 -9.86 14.39 1.17
CA MET A 66 -8.85 13.55 0.51
C MET A 66 -7.45 14.15 0.66
N THR A 67 -7.31 15.45 0.43
CA THR A 67 -6.03 16.17 0.53
C THR A 67 -5.53 16.20 1.96
N GLY A 68 -6.37 16.60 2.91
CA GLY A 68 -6.04 16.63 4.34
C GLY A 68 -5.68 15.24 4.87
N GLY A 69 -6.46 14.22 4.53
CA GLY A 69 -6.20 12.84 4.90
C GLY A 69 -4.90 12.29 4.30
N TYR A 70 -4.62 12.60 3.03
CA TYR A 70 -3.36 12.24 2.38
C TYR A 70 -2.15 12.86 3.08
N PHE A 71 -2.19 14.17 3.35
CA PHE A 71 -1.09 14.86 4.02
C PHE A 71 -0.90 14.37 5.46
N TYR A 72 -2.00 14.22 6.21
CA TYR A 72 -1.96 13.70 7.57
C TYR A 72 -1.42 12.26 7.61
N GLY A 73 -1.90 11.38 6.74
CA GLY A 73 -1.43 10.00 6.64
C GLY A 73 0.02 9.90 6.22
N SER A 74 0.44 10.72 5.25
CA SER A 74 1.84 10.81 4.80
C SER A 74 2.75 11.32 5.90
N TYR A 75 2.34 12.35 6.63
CA TYR A 75 3.07 12.87 7.79
C TYR A 75 3.22 11.80 8.88
N ARG A 76 2.12 11.13 9.27
CA ARG A 76 2.16 10.06 10.26
C ARG A 76 3.06 8.90 9.86
N ARG A 77 3.02 8.51 8.59
CA ARG A 77 3.89 7.46 8.06
C ARG A 77 5.35 7.87 8.11
N ARG A 78 5.69 9.08 7.65
CA ARG A 78 7.06 9.62 7.72
C ARG A 78 7.58 9.63 9.15
N LYS A 79 6.76 10.10 10.10
CA LYS A 79 7.11 10.10 11.52
C LYS A 79 7.26 8.69 12.10
N GLY A 80 6.36 7.77 11.72
CA GLY A 80 6.39 6.38 12.21
C GLY A 80 7.50 5.51 11.63
N LEU A 81 8.10 5.94 10.53
CA LEU A 81 9.26 5.34 9.86
C LEU A 81 10.49 6.24 9.97
N GLU A 82 10.46 7.24 10.84
CA GLU A 82 11.61 8.10 11.07
C GLU A 82 12.76 7.25 11.65
N GLY A 83 13.93 7.35 11.03
CA GLY A 83 15.08 6.51 11.39
C GLY A 83 15.01 5.07 10.90
N SER A 84 14.08 4.70 10.01
CA SER A 84 14.04 3.33 9.44
C SER A 84 15.27 2.96 8.62
N GLY A 85 16.02 3.95 8.13
CA GLY A 85 17.05 3.76 7.12
C GLY A 85 16.45 3.52 5.73
N ALA A 86 17.28 3.07 4.80
CA ALA A 86 16.86 2.78 3.44
C ALA A 86 15.92 1.56 3.36
N ARG A 87 15.07 1.54 2.34
CA ARG A 87 14.14 0.44 2.11
C ARG A 87 14.85 -0.67 1.33
N LEU A 88 15.04 -1.82 1.98
CA LEU A 88 15.65 -3.02 1.40
C LEU A 88 14.69 -3.74 0.43
N GLY A 89 13.39 -3.69 0.73
CA GLY A 89 12.39 -4.28 -0.16
C GLY A 89 10.99 -4.39 0.46
N GLN A 90 10.16 -5.25 -0.13
CA GLN A 90 8.83 -5.57 0.39
C GLN A 90 8.47 -7.02 0.08
N SER A 91 7.65 -7.61 0.94
CA SER A 91 7.02 -8.88 0.63
C SER A 91 5.99 -8.70 -0.47
N VAL A 92 5.87 -9.71 -1.33
CA VAL A 92 4.85 -9.78 -2.38
C VAL A 92 3.77 -10.77 -1.95
N THR A 93 2.51 -10.42 -2.20
CA THR A 93 1.41 -11.39 -2.21
C THR A 93 1.71 -12.44 -3.27
N ARG A 94 1.63 -13.74 -2.94
CA ARG A 94 2.06 -14.90 -3.77
C ARG A 94 1.71 -14.85 -5.28
N SER A 95 0.75 -14.05 -5.70
CA SER A 95 0.38 -13.85 -7.10
C SER A 95 0.49 -12.38 -7.51
N PRO A 96 1.41 -12.03 -8.44
CA PRO A 96 1.44 -10.71 -9.08
C PRO A 96 0.07 -10.35 -9.70
N ALA A 97 -0.64 -11.33 -10.26
CA ALA A 97 -1.98 -11.14 -10.83
C ALA A 97 -3.00 -10.75 -9.76
N LEU A 98 -2.91 -11.31 -8.55
CA LEU A 98 -3.75 -10.90 -7.42
C LEU A 98 -3.43 -9.46 -6.99
N GLN A 99 -2.16 -9.07 -6.99
CA GLN A 99 -1.78 -7.69 -6.66
C GLN A 99 -2.28 -6.70 -7.71
N TYR A 100 -2.16 -7.03 -9.00
CA TYR A 100 -2.77 -6.24 -10.09
C TYR A 100 -4.28 -6.19 -9.94
N PHE A 101 -4.93 -7.31 -9.64
CA PHE A 101 -6.37 -7.36 -9.41
C PHE A 101 -6.80 -6.49 -8.23
N ILE A 102 -6.10 -6.55 -7.09
CA ILE A 102 -6.34 -5.68 -5.93
C ILE A 102 -6.17 -4.21 -6.32
N ASN A 103 -5.08 -3.86 -7.01
CA ASN A 103 -4.85 -2.48 -7.47
C ASN A 103 -5.96 -2.00 -8.42
N THR A 104 -6.37 -2.84 -9.39
CA THR A 104 -7.45 -2.54 -10.33
C THR A 104 -8.80 -2.41 -9.63
N LEU A 105 -9.10 -3.27 -8.66
CA LEU A 105 -10.33 -3.21 -7.88
C LEU A 105 -10.35 -1.99 -6.97
N MET A 106 -9.19 -1.53 -6.49
CA MET A 106 -9.05 -0.29 -5.72
C MET A 106 -9.27 0.95 -6.60
N ILE A 107 -8.64 1.01 -7.77
CA ILE A 107 -8.81 2.12 -8.73
C ILE A 107 -10.25 2.14 -9.28
N GLY A 108 -10.77 0.96 -9.65
CA GLY A 108 -12.14 0.78 -10.10
C GLY A 108 -13.15 1.12 -9.01
N GLY A 109 -12.92 0.67 -7.77
CA GLY A 109 -13.76 0.99 -6.62
C GLY A 109 -13.81 2.47 -6.29
N MET A 110 -12.68 3.19 -6.35
CA MET A 110 -12.66 4.65 -6.23
C MET A 110 -13.45 5.32 -7.35
N SER A 111 -13.28 4.85 -8.58
CA SER A 111 -13.97 5.42 -9.76
C SER A 111 -15.48 5.21 -9.65
N VAL A 112 -15.92 4.02 -9.24
CA VAL A 112 -17.33 3.67 -9.01
C VAL A 112 -17.90 4.44 -7.82
N ALA A 113 -17.15 4.64 -6.73
CA ALA A 113 -17.60 5.45 -5.59
C ALA A 113 -17.83 6.92 -5.99
N CYS A 114 -16.90 7.51 -6.75
CA CYS A 114 -17.07 8.84 -7.33
C CYS A 114 -18.27 8.89 -8.27
N LEU A 115 -18.46 7.88 -9.12
CA LEU A 115 -19.58 7.79 -10.07
C LEU A 115 -20.93 7.65 -9.34
N ALA A 116 -20.98 6.82 -8.29
CA ALA A 116 -22.17 6.59 -7.49
C ALA A 116 -22.57 7.85 -6.71
N ILE A 117 -21.61 8.61 -6.19
CA ILE A 117 -21.89 9.89 -5.53
C ILE A 117 -22.35 10.93 -6.54
N ALA A 118 -21.74 11.00 -7.73
CA ALA A 118 -22.22 11.87 -8.80
C ALA A 118 -23.66 11.52 -9.20
N ALA A 119 -23.97 10.22 -9.35
CA ALA A 119 -25.31 9.74 -9.68
C ALA A 119 -26.32 9.98 -8.54
N MET A 120 -25.94 9.78 -7.28
CA MET A 120 -26.78 10.08 -6.11
C MET A 120 -27.02 11.59 -5.98
N SER A 121 -26.00 12.41 -6.24
CA SER A 121 -26.12 13.87 -6.26
C SER A 121 -27.10 14.30 -7.34
N LEU A 122 -26.96 13.78 -8.57
CA LEU A 122 -27.87 14.06 -9.68
C LEU A 122 -29.32 13.62 -9.38
N ARG A 123 -29.51 12.45 -8.75
CA ARG A 123 -30.83 11.92 -8.40
C ARG A 123 -31.50 12.73 -7.29
N GLU A 124 -30.80 13.06 -6.21
CA GLU A 124 -31.36 13.84 -5.10
C GLU A 124 -31.58 15.32 -5.50
N THR A 125 -30.82 15.87 -6.45
CA THR A 125 -31.06 17.23 -6.99
C THR A 125 -32.25 17.31 -7.96
N SER A 126 -32.77 16.19 -8.44
CA SER A 126 -33.97 16.17 -9.29
C SER A 126 -35.28 16.33 -8.50
N GLU A 127 -35.22 16.08 -7.19
CA GLU A 127 -36.26 16.44 -6.24
C GLU A 127 -35.86 17.77 -5.61
N THR A 128 -36.70 18.81 -5.73
CA THR A 128 -36.43 20.16 -5.22
C THR A 128 -35.83 20.12 -3.80
N ILE A 129 -34.54 20.41 -3.66
CA ILE A 129 -33.84 20.37 -2.37
C ILE A 129 -34.30 21.56 -1.52
N GLN A 130 -35.42 21.39 -0.81
CA GLN A 130 -35.92 22.42 0.12
C GLN A 130 -35.14 22.45 1.44
N VAL A 131 -34.29 21.44 1.71
CA VAL A 131 -33.55 21.27 2.97
C VAL A 131 -32.10 20.84 2.68
N PHE A 132 -31.14 21.40 3.43
CA PHE A 132 -29.71 21.09 3.27
C PHE A 132 -29.45 19.56 3.26
N PRO A 133 -28.74 19.01 2.27
CA PRO A 133 -28.63 17.56 2.06
C PRO A 133 -27.58 16.92 2.97
N VAL A 134 -27.82 16.92 4.29
CA VAL A 134 -26.90 16.40 5.33
C VAL A 134 -26.45 14.97 5.03
N ARG A 135 -27.38 14.11 4.60
CA ARG A 135 -27.09 12.70 4.28
C ARG A 135 -26.08 12.59 3.14
N LEU A 136 -26.23 13.43 2.12
CA LEU A 136 -25.37 13.40 0.95
C LEU A 136 -23.97 13.94 1.27
N VAL A 137 -23.88 14.98 2.10
CA VAL A 137 -22.60 15.46 2.66
C VAL A 137 -21.91 14.38 3.48
N TYR A 138 -22.65 13.67 4.35
CA TYR A 138 -22.10 12.58 5.16
C TYR A 138 -21.58 11.42 4.29
N ASN A 139 -22.37 10.97 3.32
CA ASN A 139 -21.97 9.89 2.40
C ASN A 139 -20.72 10.27 1.58
N ASN A 140 -20.65 11.53 1.12
CA ASN A 140 -19.48 12.05 0.44
C ASN A 140 -18.26 12.05 1.35
N PHE A 141 -18.39 12.55 2.58
CA PHE A 141 -17.29 12.53 3.56
C PHE A 141 -16.76 11.11 3.81
N VAL A 142 -17.66 10.14 4.00
CA VAL A 142 -17.28 8.73 4.22
C VAL A 142 -16.53 8.17 3.01
N ALA A 143 -17.01 8.41 1.80
CA ALA A 143 -16.33 7.95 0.59
C ALA A 143 -14.96 8.62 0.39
N ALA A 144 -14.87 9.93 0.64
CA ALA A 144 -13.62 10.68 0.61
C ALA A 144 -12.61 10.08 1.61
N PHE A 145 -13.06 9.78 2.83
CA PHE A 145 -12.22 9.19 3.87
C PHE A 145 -11.74 7.78 3.50
N ILE A 146 -12.63 6.93 2.98
CA ILE A 146 -12.29 5.58 2.51
C ILE A 146 -11.27 5.62 1.37
N SER A 147 -11.26 6.68 0.55
CA SER A 147 -10.31 6.82 -0.56
C SER A 147 -8.85 7.06 -0.12
N VAL A 148 -8.64 7.62 1.07
CA VAL A 148 -7.31 8.08 1.54
C VAL A 148 -6.29 6.94 1.71
N PRO A 149 -6.60 5.81 2.36
CA PRO A 149 -5.69 4.67 2.42
C PRO A 149 -5.19 4.21 1.05
N PHE A 150 -6.05 4.24 0.03
CA PHE A 150 -5.68 3.83 -1.33
C PHE A 150 -4.70 4.80 -1.99
N LEU A 151 -4.94 6.11 -1.84
CA LEU A 151 -4.00 7.13 -2.30
C LEU A 151 -2.62 6.97 -1.65
N LEU A 152 -2.59 6.65 -0.35
CA LEU A 152 -1.35 6.37 0.36
C LEU A 152 -0.70 5.08 -0.17
N HIS A 153 -1.45 4.01 -0.42
CA HIS A 153 -0.88 2.78 -1.00
C HIS A 153 -0.21 3.01 -2.35
N ILE A 154 -0.87 3.76 -3.24
CA ILE A 154 -0.34 4.11 -4.57
C ILE A 154 0.89 5.02 -4.44
N SER A 155 0.77 6.10 -3.67
CA SER A 155 1.84 7.09 -3.50
C SER A 155 3.11 6.50 -2.89
N TRP A 156 2.97 5.50 -2.01
CA TRP A 156 4.10 4.87 -1.32
C TRP A 156 4.54 3.55 -1.96
N ARG A 157 3.94 3.17 -3.10
CA ARG A 157 4.25 1.93 -3.85
C ARG A 157 4.28 0.69 -2.95
N ARG A 158 3.31 0.61 -2.04
CA ARG A 158 3.24 -0.43 -1.01
C ARG A 158 2.24 -1.50 -1.43
N HIS A 159 2.66 -2.77 -1.40
CA HIS A 159 1.72 -3.88 -1.52
C HIS A 159 0.74 -3.91 -0.34
N VAL A 160 -0.54 -4.07 -0.67
CA VAL A 160 -1.61 -4.14 0.33
C VAL A 160 -1.42 -5.40 1.15
N GLY A 161 -1.34 -5.26 2.48
CA GLY A 161 -1.02 -6.36 3.38
C GLY A 161 0.44 -6.83 3.35
N GLY A 162 1.30 -6.22 2.52
CA GLY A 162 2.72 -6.53 2.48
C GLY A 162 3.49 -5.98 3.68
N VAL A 163 4.55 -6.69 4.06
CA VAL A 163 5.60 -6.26 5.00
C VAL A 163 6.68 -5.52 4.23
N GLU A 164 7.08 -4.36 4.72
CA GLU A 164 8.20 -3.58 4.17
C GLU A 164 9.45 -3.84 5.00
N PHE A 165 10.59 -3.98 4.34
CA PHE A 165 11.89 -4.26 4.97
C PHE A 165 12.78 -3.04 4.84
N PHE A 166 13.38 -2.62 5.95
CA PHE A 166 14.28 -1.48 6.05
C PHE A 166 15.57 -1.88 6.77
N GLU A 167 16.60 -1.06 6.66
CA GLU A 167 17.90 -1.30 7.32
C GLU A 167 17.76 -1.50 8.84
N HIS A 168 16.93 -0.70 9.51
CA HIS A 168 16.79 -0.77 10.97
C HIS A 168 15.58 -1.58 11.46
N GLY A 169 14.81 -2.21 10.57
CA GLY A 169 13.70 -3.07 10.96
C GLY A 169 12.68 -3.36 9.88
N ILE A 170 11.51 -3.86 10.28
CA ILE A 170 10.39 -4.17 9.39
C ILE A 170 9.17 -3.29 9.69
N ALA A 171 8.41 -2.92 8.67
CA ALA A 171 7.12 -2.27 8.84
C ALA A 171 6.00 -3.19 8.35
N MET A 172 5.39 -3.89 9.30
CA MET A 172 4.20 -4.72 9.04
C MET A 172 2.96 -3.88 8.78
N THR A 173 2.84 -2.76 9.51
CA THR A 173 1.77 -1.79 9.32
C THR A 173 2.31 -0.53 8.64
N PRO A 174 1.47 0.29 8.00
CA PRO A 174 1.94 1.47 7.27
C PRO A 174 2.60 2.56 8.12
N MET A 175 2.47 2.50 9.46
CA MET A 175 2.80 3.61 10.35
C MET A 175 3.72 3.22 11.51
N LYS A 176 4.24 1.99 11.55
CA LYS A 176 5.07 1.52 12.67
C LYS A 176 6.22 0.66 12.15
N LEU A 177 7.43 1.05 12.55
CA LEU A 177 8.63 0.24 12.44
C LEU A 177 8.76 -0.69 13.65
N THR A 178 9.07 -1.95 13.39
CA THR A 178 9.48 -2.93 14.39
C THR A 178 10.97 -3.19 14.19
N PRO A 179 11.83 -2.90 15.17
CA PRO A 179 13.28 -3.06 15.04
C PRO A 179 13.67 -4.53 14.85
N TRP A 180 14.81 -4.76 14.21
CA TRP A 180 15.35 -6.10 13.97
C TRP A 180 15.58 -6.91 15.25
N ASP A 181 15.89 -6.26 16.38
CA ASP A 181 16.06 -6.92 17.69
C ASP A 181 14.82 -7.70 18.15
N LEU A 182 13.64 -7.37 17.61
CA LEU A 182 12.37 -8.01 17.94
C LEU A 182 11.90 -9.01 16.87
N VAL A 183 12.70 -9.23 15.84
CA VAL A 183 12.35 -10.01 14.66
C VAL A 183 13.41 -11.07 14.42
N THR A 184 12.99 -12.32 14.35
CA THR A 184 13.85 -13.40 13.86
C THR A 184 13.35 -13.84 12.48
N VAL A 185 14.27 -14.00 11.53
CA VAL A 185 13.96 -14.51 10.20
C VAL A 185 14.32 -15.99 10.13
N GLN A 186 13.42 -16.81 9.59
CA GLN A 186 13.66 -18.23 9.34
C GLN A 186 13.20 -18.61 7.93
N PRO A 187 13.77 -19.66 7.31
CA PRO A 187 13.20 -20.24 6.11
C PRO A 187 11.76 -20.70 6.39
N SER A 188 10.83 -20.49 5.45
CA SER A 188 9.48 -21.03 5.62
C SER A 188 9.46 -22.53 5.33
N GLU A 189 8.95 -23.33 6.26
CA GLU A 189 8.79 -24.78 6.05
C GLU A 189 7.74 -25.10 4.97
N LYS A 190 6.78 -24.18 4.76
CA LYS A 190 5.66 -24.37 3.84
C LYS A 190 5.95 -23.91 2.42
N ASN A 191 6.99 -23.11 2.24
CA ASN A 191 7.29 -22.43 0.99
C ASN A 191 8.80 -22.28 0.82
N SER A 192 9.38 -22.95 -0.18
CA SER A 192 10.80 -22.81 -0.54
C SER A 192 11.21 -21.35 -0.76
N ASP A 193 10.31 -20.57 -1.34
CA ASP A 193 10.57 -19.19 -1.74
C ASP A 193 10.15 -18.16 -0.66
N GLY A 194 9.71 -18.65 0.51
CA GLY A 194 9.21 -17.84 1.61
C GLY A 194 10.18 -17.74 2.79
N ILE A 195 9.96 -16.74 3.61
CA ILE A 195 10.56 -16.61 4.95
C ILE A 195 9.44 -16.48 5.99
N GLU A 196 9.73 -16.95 7.20
CA GLU A 196 8.89 -16.76 8.37
C GLU A 196 9.52 -15.72 9.28
N LEU A 197 8.74 -14.69 9.60
CA LEU A 197 9.11 -13.63 10.51
C LEU A 197 8.50 -13.94 11.87
N LEU A 198 9.34 -14.23 12.84
CA LEU A 198 8.94 -14.43 14.22
C LEU A 198 9.08 -13.10 14.95
N VAL A 199 7.96 -12.42 15.20
CA VAL A 199 7.94 -11.06 15.73
C VAL A 199 7.50 -11.06 17.19
N THR A 200 8.28 -10.43 18.04
CA THR A 200 8.02 -10.31 19.48
C THR A 200 7.47 -8.92 19.80
N THR A 201 6.31 -8.85 20.45
CA THR A 201 5.74 -7.57 20.88
C THR A 201 6.40 -7.05 22.15
N THR A 202 6.65 -5.74 22.20
CA THR A 202 7.07 -5.04 23.41
C THR A 202 5.88 -4.71 24.29
N GLY A 203 5.95 -5.00 25.59
CA GLY A 203 4.92 -4.60 26.56
C GLY A 203 4.94 -5.45 27.83
N ARG A 204 3.94 -5.26 28.71
CA ARG A 204 3.79 -6.03 29.96
C ARG A 204 3.64 -7.53 29.74
N HIS A 205 3.09 -7.93 28.59
CA HIS A 205 2.93 -9.32 28.19
C HIS A 205 3.47 -9.50 26.77
N PRO A 206 4.77 -9.80 26.60
CA PRO A 206 5.34 -10.02 25.28
C PRO A 206 4.64 -11.23 24.64
N ARG A 207 4.15 -11.02 23.43
CA ARG A 207 3.54 -12.07 22.59
C ARG A 207 4.40 -12.23 21.37
N GLN A 208 4.59 -13.47 20.98
CA GLN A 208 5.27 -13.81 19.75
C GLN A 208 4.24 -14.27 18.73
N TYR A 209 4.39 -13.80 17.50
CA TYR A 209 3.55 -14.24 16.40
C TYR A 209 4.42 -14.45 15.16
N THR A 210 4.03 -15.44 14.36
CA THR A 210 4.73 -15.80 13.13
C THR A 210 3.99 -15.24 11.94
N VAL A 211 4.72 -14.63 11.01
CA VAL A 211 4.18 -14.14 9.74
C VAL A 211 4.98 -14.74 8.60
N ALA A 212 4.33 -15.60 7.81
CA ALA A 212 4.90 -16.12 6.58
C ALA A 212 4.79 -15.06 5.48
N VAL A 213 5.91 -14.73 4.85
CA VAL A 213 5.99 -13.75 3.77
C VAL A 213 6.80 -14.29 2.61
N VAL A 214 6.44 -13.89 1.40
CA VAL A 214 7.20 -14.22 0.19
C VAL A 214 7.97 -12.98 -0.24
N VAL A 215 9.25 -13.14 -0.50
CA VAL A 215 10.18 -12.06 -0.86
C VAL A 215 10.96 -12.44 -2.12
N SER A 216 11.64 -11.48 -2.74
CA SER A 216 12.53 -11.81 -3.87
C SER A 216 13.69 -12.71 -3.40
N PRO A 217 14.26 -13.56 -4.28
CA PRO A 217 15.38 -14.43 -3.91
C PRO A 217 16.59 -13.68 -3.34
N ALA A 218 16.89 -12.50 -3.89
CA ALA A 218 17.97 -11.63 -3.38
C ALA A 218 17.68 -11.15 -1.95
N LEU A 219 16.45 -10.69 -1.69
CA LEU A 219 16.05 -10.23 -0.36
C LEU A 219 15.97 -11.40 0.64
N ARG A 220 15.49 -12.59 0.22
CA ARG A 220 15.51 -13.81 1.05
C ARG A 220 16.94 -14.11 1.53
N SER A 221 17.88 -14.18 0.60
CA SER A 221 19.27 -14.54 0.88
C SER A 221 19.93 -13.55 1.83
N TYR A 222 19.70 -12.24 1.62
CA TYR A 222 20.17 -11.21 2.52
C TYR A 222 19.55 -11.32 3.92
N LEU A 223 18.22 -11.44 4.01
CA LEU A 223 17.53 -11.49 5.30
C LEU A 223 17.91 -12.74 6.11
N LEU A 224 18.09 -13.88 5.46
CA LEU A 224 18.56 -15.10 6.11
C LEU A 224 20.04 -14.96 6.55
N LYS A 225 20.90 -14.36 5.74
CA LYS A 225 22.31 -14.17 6.10
C LYS A 225 22.49 -13.23 7.30
N HIS A 226 21.71 -12.16 7.38
CA HIS A 226 21.93 -11.08 8.37
C HIS A 226 21.01 -11.13 9.60
N HIS A 227 19.85 -11.78 9.51
CA HIS A 227 18.82 -11.76 10.56
C HIS A 227 18.26 -13.13 10.93
N SER A 228 18.89 -14.23 10.45
CA SER A 228 18.57 -15.57 10.95
C SER A 228 19.24 -15.85 12.30
N ARG A 229 18.72 -16.85 13.01
CA ARG A 229 19.39 -17.35 14.21
C ARG A 229 20.60 -18.22 13.82
N PRO A 230 21.71 -18.11 14.54
CA PRO A 230 22.92 -18.92 14.29
C PRO A 230 22.72 -20.43 14.51
N ASP A 231 21.60 -20.86 15.08
CA ASP A 231 21.30 -22.27 15.34
C ASP A 231 20.55 -22.97 14.19
N HIS A 232 20.24 -22.27 13.09
CA HIS A 232 19.69 -22.90 11.90
C HIS A 232 20.83 -23.27 10.95
N PRO A 233 21.01 -24.57 10.59
CA PRO A 233 22.12 -24.99 9.75
C PRO A 233 22.06 -24.27 8.41
N ASP A 234 23.20 -23.68 8.03
CA ASP A 234 23.41 -23.05 6.73
C ASP A 234 22.93 -23.99 5.60
N GLU A 235 22.01 -23.48 4.78
CA GLU A 235 21.44 -24.15 3.61
C GLU A 235 22.52 -24.29 2.51
N GLU A 236 23.53 -25.14 2.73
CA GLU A 236 24.38 -25.71 1.67
C GLU A 236 24.17 -27.23 1.50
N ALA A 237 23.07 -27.77 2.04
CA ALA A 237 22.67 -29.13 1.72
C ALA A 237 21.72 -29.11 0.50
N PRO A 238 22.14 -29.57 -0.70
CA PRO A 238 21.18 -29.84 -1.75
C PRO A 238 20.21 -30.91 -1.24
N LEU A 239 18.94 -30.54 -1.11
CA LEU A 239 17.86 -31.45 -0.77
C LEU A 239 17.92 -32.65 -1.70
N LYS A 240 18.30 -33.82 -1.16
CA LYS A 240 18.21 -35.11 -1.85
C LYS A 240 16.78 -35.21 -2.38
N ARG A 241 16.63 -35.21 -3.71
CA ARG A 241 15.41 -35.67 -4.39
C ARG A 241 15.04 -37.01 -3.77
N GLY A 242 13.98 -37.02 -2.97
CA GLY A 242 13.31 -38.24 -2.58
C GLY A 242 12.76 -38.89 -3.84
N MET A 243 13.53 -39.81 -4.40
CA MET A 243 12.99 -40.85 -5.27
C MET A 243 12.07 -41.69 -4.38
N LEU A 244 10.77 -41.52 -4.56
CA LEU A 244 9.77 -42.42 -3.98
C LEU A 244 8.59 -42.50 -4.95
N PHE A 245 8.88 -42.92 -6.17
CA PHE A 245 7.98 -43.71 -7.00
C PHE A 245 8.84 -44.53 -7.96
N ASP A 246 8.92 -45.83 -7.72
CA ASP A 246 9.21 -46.86 -8.70
C ASP A 246 8.25 -48.03 -8.42
N PRO A 247 7.90 -48.81 -9.46
CA PRO A 247 6.52 -49.08 -9.92
C PRO A 247 5.71 -50.12 -9.14
#